data_AF-C5M325-F1
#
_entry.id   AF-C5M325-F1
#
_cell.length_a   1.000
_cell.length_b   1.000
_cell.length_c   1.000
_cell.angle_alpha   90.00
_cell.angle_beta   90.00
_cell.angle_gamma   90.00
#
_symmetry.space_group_name_H-M   'P 1'
#
loop_
_entity.id
_entity.type
_entity.pdbx_description
1 polymer ?
#
loop_
_entity_poly.entity_id
_entity_poly.type
_entity_poly.pdbx_seq_one_letter_code
_entity_poly.pdbx_strand_id
1 'polypeptide(L)'
;MAFYSLQMLNIALELAKTRPVYESIASKFFEHFVIIADAMSYTGGDGGEEISHDSLWDDNDKFYYDSIRYDDGSVESLHVRSLVGLIPLYASLTLEPDLLDRYPRFKKRLNWFLEHRKTMSERNIASMETRGVGERLLLALVSKERLLAILDRMLNEDEFLSDYGIRSLSKHHKDHPYVKEVNGQRFEVAYLSGESDSGMFGGNSNWRGPIWLPTTFLLVEALQRFYLYYGPDLKVECPKGSGDYLNLAQCAQEIQHRVIRIFLPDEEGNRACNGDNDTLNKDPYFKDYVPFYEYFDGDTGRGLGASHQTGWTSLVTKWIHDNAAANRMPKTPATPKNRKSESVILHETESADAATEEEYFKHAPRAGPIPGSLGRRKSGKSLLNLTVNALDLNDDEEHATTKAAVASEIGERHITEEELNKLQKVQSGASIDSGEAALVDHDLLEQVKAAFKKYRSRGDECDGDEVETRCSYL
;
A
#
# COMPACT_ATOMS: atom_id res chain seq x y z
N MET A 1 -6.87 -15.83 -0.46
CA MET A 1 -6.26 -16.66 -1.53
C MET A 1 -6.00 -15.90 -2.82
N ALA A 2 -6.95 -15.13 -3.37
CA ALA A 2 -6.72 -14.36 -4.61
C ALA A 2 -5.49 -13.45 -4.55
N PHE A 3 -5.34 -12.68 -3.46
CA PHE A 3 -4.15 -11.84 -3.23
C PHE A 3 -2.85 -12.64 -3.27
N TYR A 4 -2.80 -13.80 -2.61
CA TYR A 4 -1.65 -14.71 -2.65
C TYR A 4 -1.33 -15.17 -4.07
N SER A 5 -2.35 -15.58 -4.85
CA SER A 5 -2.16 -15.96 -6.25
C SER A 5 -1.56 -14.83 -7.08
N LEU A 6 -2.02 -13.58 -6.90
CA LEU A 6 -1.44 -12.43 -7.58
C LEU A 6 0.01 -12.14 -7.15
N GLN A 7 0.33 -12.28 -5.86
CA GLN A 7 1.72 -12.12 -5.40
C GLN A 7 2.63 -13.21 -5.98
N MET A 8 2.17 -14.46 -6.02
CA MET A 8 2.93 -15.56 -6.62
C MET A 8 3.09 -15.41 -8.13
N LEU A 9 2.06 -14.91 -8.83
CA LEU A 9 2.15 -14.53 -10.24
C LEU A 9 3.25 -13.49 -10.44
N ASN A 10 3.24 -12.41 -9.64
CA ASN A 10 4.22 -11.33 -9.75
C ASN A 10 5.66 -11.83 -9.48
N ILE A 11 5.84 -12.65 -8.43
CA ILE A 11 7.13 -13.30 -8.13
C ILE A 11 7.57 -14.21 -9.28
N ALA A 12 6.66 -14.99 -9.88
CA ALA A 12 6.98 -15.85 -11.01
C ALA A 12 7.42 -15.05 -12.24
N LEU A 13 6.78 -13.92 -12.55
CA LEU A 13 7.20 -13.02 -13.63
C LEU A 13 8.56 -12.34 -13.34
N GLU A 14 8.87 -12.06 -12.07
CA GLU A 14 10.19 -11.55 -11.67
C GLU A 14 11.28 -12.61 -11.88
N LEU A 15 11.05 -13.84 -11.43
CA LEU A 15 11.98 -14.96 -11.62
C LEU A 15 12.15 -15.34 -13.10
N ALA A 16 11.11 -15.15 -13.91
CA ALA A 16 11.15 -15.41 -15.35
C ALA A 16 12.18 -14.54 -16.10
N LYS A 17 12.61 -13.40 -15.52
CA LYS A 17 13.67 -12.55 -16.10
C LYS A 17 14.99 -13.30 -16.27
N THR A 18 15.29 -14.25 -15.38
CA THR A 18 16.53 -15.05 -15.43
C THR A 18 16.26 -16.52 -15.74
N ARG A 19 15.07 -17.03 -15.43
CA ARG A 19 14.71 -18.44 -15.57
C ARG A 19 13.37 -18.58 -16.29
N PRO A 20 13.35 -18.75 -17.63
CA PRO A 20 12.12 -18.77 -18.43
C PRO A 20 11.06 -19.81 -18.02
N VAL A 21 11.44 -20.87 -17.30
CA VAL A 21 10.50 -21.88 -16.78
C VAL A 21 9.41 -21.30 -15.87
N TYR A 22 9.67 -20.17 -15.19
CA TYR A 22 8.69 -19.55 -14.30
C TYR A 22 7.55 -18.84 -15.04
N GLU A 23 7.65 -18.63 -16.36
CA GLU A 23 6.56 -18.06 -17.17
C GLU A 23 5.30 -18.97 -17.17
N SER A 24 5.50 -20.30 -17.17
CA SER A 24 4.38 -21.24 -17.05
C SER A 24 3.75 -21.22 -15.65
N ILE A 25 4.56 -20.97 -14.62
CA ILE A 25 4.10 -20.84 -13.23
C ILE A 25 3.28 -19.57 -13.06
N ALA A 26 3.69 -18.45 -13.68
CA ALA A 26 2.89 -17.22 -13.70
C ALA A 26 1.50 -17.47 -14.31
N SER A 27 1.44 -18.23 -15.41
CA SER A 27 0.17 -18.62 -16.04
C SER A 27 -0.72 -19.45 -15.11
N LYS A 28 -0.13 -20.38 -14.34
CA LYS A 28 -0.87 -21.18 -13.35
C LYS A 28 -1.49 -20.30 -12.26
N PHE A 29 -0.72 -19.36 -11.71
CA PHE A 29 -1.25 -18.47 -10.67
C PHE A 29 -2.28 -17.47 -11.19
N PHE A 30 -2.15 -17.04 -12.44
CA PHE A 30 -3.20 -16.30 -13.13
C PHE A 30 -4.51 -17.11 -13.19
N GLU A 31 -4.46 -18.37 -13.62
CA GLU A 31 -5.65 -19.23 -13.67
C GLU A 31 -6.28 -19.43 -12.28
N HIS A 32 -5.46 -19.68 -11.25
CA HIS A 32 -5.96 -19.77 -9.89
C HIS A 32 -6.64 -18.49 -9.42
N PHE A 33 -6.07 -17.32 -9.75
CA PHE A 33 -6.69 -16.04 -9.43
C PHE A 33 -8.09 -15.94 -10.05
N VAL A 34 -8.24 -16.26 -11.34
CA VAL A 34 -9.56 -16.13 -11.96
C VAL A 34 -10.57 -17.15 -11.44
N ILE A 35 -10.16 -18.40 -11.19
CA ILE A 35 -11.04 -19.41 -10.59
C ILE A 35 -11.56 -18.96 -9.21
N ILE A 36 -10.68 -18.38 -8.39
CA ILE A 36 -11.08 -17.85 -7.07
C ILE A 36 -12.04 -16.67 -7.24
N ALA A 37 -11.76 -15.77 -8.18
CA ALA A 37 -12.59 -14.61 -8.42
C ALA A 37 -14.00 -15.01 -8.88
N ASP A 38 -14.10 -16.03 -9.74
CA ASP A 38 -15.36 -16.62 -10.18
C ASP A 38 -16.14 -17.24 -9.03
N ALA A 39 -15.49 -18.04 -8.18
CA ALA A 39 -16.11 -18.65 -7.01
C ALA A 39 -16.61 -17.63 -5.97
N MET A 40 -16.02 -16.44 -5.88
CA MET A 40 -16.52 -15.36 -5.02
C MET A 40 -17.79 -14.70 -5.56
N SER A 41 -17.95 -14.71 -6.87
CA SER A 41 -19.11 -14.15 -7.56
C SER A 41 -20.24 -15.16 -7.73
N TYR A 42 -19.94 -16.47 -7.74
CA TYR A 42 -20.89 -17.52 -8.10
C TYR A 42 -20.60 -18.86 -7.41
N THR A 43 -21.61 -19.45 -6.75
CA THR A 43 -21.60 -20.88 -6.40
C THR A 43 -22.97 -21.55 -6.53
N GLY A 44 -23.56 -21.63 -7.74
CA GLY A 44 -24.79 -22.42 -7.91
C GLY A 44 -25.15 -22.83 -9.35
N GLY A 45 -24.67 -24.01 -9.76
CA GLY A 45 -25.27 -24.99 -10.70
C GLY A 45 -25.95 -24.56 -12.01
N ASP A 46 -25.52 -25.15 -13.12
CA ASP A 46 -26.19 -25.24 -14.43
C ASP A 46 -26.67 -23.94 -15.10
N GLY A 47 -25.74 -23.24 -15.75
CA GLY A 47 -25.98 -22.55 -17.04
C GLY A 47 -27.00 -21.42 -17.09
N GLY A 48 -27.60 -21.03 -15.97
CA GLY A 48 -28.55 -19.92 -15.86
C GLY A 48 -27.86 -18.59 -15.56
N GLU A 49 -28.31 -17.53 -16.23
CA GLU A 49 -27.92 -16.12 -15.98
C GLU A 49 -28.56 -15.52 -14.72
N GLU A 50 -28.99 -16.34 -13.76
CA GLU A 50 -29.51 -15.83 -12.48
C GLU A 50 -28.34 -15.57 -11.52
N ILE A 51 -28.34 -14.35 -10.96
CA ILE A 51 -27.44 -13.94 -9.88
C ILE A 51 -27.66 -14.93 -8.73
N SER A 52 -26.69 -15.81 -8.49
CA SER A 52 -26.81 -16.84 -7.47
C SER A 52 -26.99 -16.17 -6.10
N HIS A 53 -27.94 -16.67 -5.31
CA HIS A 53 -28.14 -16.32 -3.89
C HIS A 53 -26.90 -16.55 -3.00
N ASP A 54 -25.80 -17.05 -3.57
CA ASP A 54 -24.56 -17.46 -2.91
C ASP A 54 -23.37 -16.52 -3.19
N SER A 55 -23.61 -15.31 -3.71
CA SER A 55 -22.54 -14.30 -3.89
C SER A 55 -22.17 -13.63 -2.56
N LEU A 56 -20.88 -13.42 -2.31
CA LEU A 56 -20.42 -12.67 -1.13
C LEU A 56 -20.69 -11.16 -1.24
N TRP A 57 -21.03 -10.66 -2.44
CA TRP A 57 -21.39 -9.27 -2.67
C TRP A 57 -22.90 -9.07 -2.48
N ASP A 58 -23.28 -8.19 -1.56
CA ASP A 58 -24.67 -7.77 -1.41
C ASP A 58 -24.96 -6.58 -2.33
N ASP A 59 -25.93 -6.74 -3.24
CA ASP A 59 -26.29 -5.67 -4.19
C ASP A 59 -27.19 -4.58 -3.60
N ASN A 60 -27.87 -4.82 -2.50
CA ASN A 60 -28.69 -3.82 -1.83
C ASN A 60 -27.80 -2.94 -0.95
N ASP A 61 -26.97 -3.59 -0.13
CA ASP A 61 -26.06 -2.92 0.77
C ASP A 61 -24.69 -2.71 0.13
N LYS A 62 -24.47 -2.97 -1.16
CA LYS A 62 -23.25 -2.63 -1.91
C LYS A 62 -21.94 -2.88 -1.14
N PHE A 63 -21.82 -4.04 -0.48
CA PHE A 63 -20.68 -4.40 0.36
C PHE A 63 -20.46 -5.91 0.36
N TYR A 64 -19.25 -6.34 0.72
CA TYR A 64 -18.93 -7.75 0.86
C TYR A 64 -19.19 -8.26 2.28
N TYR A 65 -19.82 -9.44 2.37
CA TYR A 65 -20.17 -10.10 3.62
C TYR A 65 -19.78 -11.58 3.57
N ASP A 66 -19.48 -12.14 4.75
CA ASP A 66 -19.35 -13.59 4.89
C ASP A 66 -20.74 -14.24 4.79
N SER A 67 -20.79 -15.50 4.35
CA SER A 67 -22.04 -16.24 4.23
C SER A 67 -21.92 -17.61 4.91
N ILE A 68 -22.99 -18.02 5.59
CA ILE A 68 -23.14 -19.35 6.17
C ILE A 68 -23.97 -20.20 5.21
N ARG A 69 -23.47 -21.38 4.87
CA ARG A 69 -24.27 -22.41 4.18
C ARG A 69 -24.72 -23.46 5.19
N TYR A 70 -26.02 -23.66 5.29
CA TYR A 70 -26.64 -24.66 6.16
C TYR A 70 -26.76 -26.02 5.45
N ASP A 71 -26.99 -27.07 6.24
CA ASP A 71 -27.11 -28.45 5.76
C ASP A 71 -28.30 -28.65 4.80
N ASP A 72 -29.33 -27.80 4.92
CA ASP A 72 -30.50 -27.78 4.02
C ASP A 72 -30.23 -27.07 2.68
N GLY A 73 -29.00 -26.56 2.48
CA GLY A 73 -28.57 -25.82 1.31
C GLY A 73 -28.91 -24.33 1.34
N SER A 74 -29.62 -23.85 2.36
CA SER A 74 -29.88 -22.42 2.51
C SER A 74 -28.59 -21.66 2.80
N VAL A 75 -28.51 -20.43 2.28
CA VAL A 75 -27.38 -19.54 2.48
C VAL A 75 -27.86 -18.28 3.17
N GLU A 76 -27.15 -17.88 4.22
CA GLU A 76 -27.40 -16.66 4.97
C GLU A 76 -26.17 -15.75 4.96
N SER A 77 -26.35 -14.51 4.52
CA SER A 77 -25.33 -13.48 4.60
C SER A 77 -25.25 -12.88 6.00
N LEU A 78 -24.03 -12.70 6.51
CA LEU A 78 -23.74 -12.05 7.79
C LEU A 78 -23.45 -10.57 7.54
N HIS A 79 -24.45 -9.71 7.68
CA HIS A 79 -24.37 -8.26 7.48
C HIS A 79 -23.56 -7.51 8.57
N VAL A 80 -22.31 -7.94 8.76
CA VAL A 80 -21.32 -7.33 9.65
C VAL A 80 -20.33 -6.53 8.80
N ARG A 81 -20.43 -5.19 8.84
CA ARG A 81 -19.55 -4.25 8.14
C ARG A 81 -18.19 -4.19 8.83
N SER A 82 -17.37 -5.21 8.59
CA SER A 82 -16.01 -5.33 9.12
C SER A 82 -14.95 -5.13 8.03
N LEU A 83 -13.67 -5.08 8.45
CA LEU A 83 -12.54 -5.11 7.53
C LEU A 83 -12.60 -6.26 6.53
N VAL A 84 -13.27 -7.38 6.86
CA VAL A 84 -13.44 -8.52 5.95
C VAL A 84 -14.07 -8.07 4.63
N GLY A 85 -15.03 -7.15 4.66
CA GLY A 85 -15.66 -6.60 3.46
C GLY A 85 -14.74 -5.69 2.63
N LEU A 86 -13.62 -5.22 3.20
CA LEU A 86 -12.59 -4.43 2.51
C LEU A 86 -11.43 -5.29 1.99
N ILE A 87 -11.21 -6.49 2.53
CA ILE A 87 -10.13 -7.43 2.13
C ILE A 87 -10.08 -7.69 0.61
N PRO A 88 -11.21 -7.78 -0.12
CA PRO A 88 -11.16 -7.98 -1.58
C PRO A 88 -10.32 -6.93 -2.33
N LEU A 89 -10.18 -5.70 -1.80
CA LEU A 89 -9.34 -4.65 -2.39
C LEU A 89 -7.86 -5.03 -2.46
N TYR A 90 -7.37 -5.85 -1.51
CA TYR A 90 -5.96 -6.26 -1.46
C TYR A 90 -5.55 -7.02 -2.72
N ALA A 91 -6.48 -7.81 -3.27
CA ALA A 91 -6.24 -8.63 -4.44
C ALA A 91 -6.33 -7.78 -5.72
N SER A 92 -5.34 -6.91 -5.91
CA SER A 92 -5.14 -6.08 -7.09
C SER A 92 -3.70 -6.20 -7.61
N LEU A 93 -3.52 -6.30 -8.92
CA LEU A 93 -2.23 -6.30 -9.59
C LEU A 93 -2.34 -5.61 -10.95
N THR A 94 -1.43 -4.65 -11.19
CA THR A 94 -1.35 -3.93 -12.46
C THR A 94 -0.21 -4.50 -13.31
N LEU A 95 -0.52 -4.90 -14.54
CA LEU A 95 0.45 -5.44 -15.50
C LEU A 95 0.78 -4.38 -16.56
N GLU A 96 2.08 -4.07 -16.69
CA GLU A 96 2.58 -3.12 -17.70
C GLU A 96 2.65 -3.77 -19.09
N PRO A 97 2.39 -3.02 -20.18
CA PRO A 97 2.49 -3.55 -21.55
C PRO A 97 3.84 -4.18 -21.86
N ASP A 98 4.92 -3.49 -21.49
CA ASP A 98 6.31 -3.96 -21.69
C ASP A 98 6.58 -5.32 -21.03
N LEU A 99 5.91 -5.58 -19.90
CA LEU A 99 6.00 -6.86 -19.20
C LEU A 99 5.33 -7.97 -20.02
N LEU A 100 4.18 -7.69 -20.63
CA LEU A 100 3.47 -8.64 -21.48
C LEU A 100 4.23 -8.94 -22.77
N ASP A 101 4.86 -7.93 -23.36
CA ASP A 101 5.66 -8.10 -24.58
C ASP A 101 6.94 -8.90 -24.32
N ARG A 102 7.50 -8.80 -23.12
CA ARG A 102 8.64 -9.62 -22.69
C ARG A 102 8.30 -11.11 -22.51
N TYR A 103 7.04 -11.43 -22.18
CA TYR A 103 6.60 -12.79 -21.85
C TYR A 103 5.48 -13.27 -22.77
N PRO A 104 5.81 -13.63 -24.03
CA PRO A 104 4.81 -13.93 -25.05
C PRO A 104 4.00 -15.21 -24.76
N ARG A 105 4.54 -16.20 -24.02
CA ARG A 105 3.76 -17.40 -23.68
C ARG A 105 2.73 -17.09 -22.61
N PHE A 106 3.11 -16.28 -21.62
CA PHE A 106 2.17 -15.76 -20.63
C PHE A 106 1.11 -14.88 -21.30
N LYS A 107 1.52 -13.93 -22.15
CA LYS A 107 0.60 -13.08 -22.93
C LYS A 107 -0.37 -13.91 -23.78
N LYS A 108 0.11 -14.97 -24.44
CA LYS A 108 -0.75 -15.88 -25.20
C LYS A 108 -1.79 -16.56 -24.31
N ARG A 109 -1.40 -17.02 -23.12
CA ARG A 109 -2.32 -17.70 -22.19
C ARG A 109 -3.34 -16.74 -21.59
N LEU A 110 -2.90 -15.54 -21.25
CA LEU A 110 -3.75 -14.42 -20.83
C LEU A 110 -4.81 -14.09 -21.90
N ASN A 111 -4.38 -13.90 -23.15
CA ASN A 111 -5.28 -13.60 -24.27
C ASN A 111 -6.22 -14.76 -24.59
N TRP A 112 -5.71 -16.00 -24.57
CA TRP A 112 -6.57 -17.17 -24.78
C TRP A 112 -7.69 -17.23 -23.74
N PHE A 113 -7.35 -16.99 -22.48
CA PHE A 113 -8.32 -16.97 -21.40
C PHE A 113 -9.35 -15.86 -21.61
N LEU A 114 -8.89 -14.67 -21.99
CA LEU A 114 -9.74 -13.53 -22.31
C LEU A 114 -10.74 -13.82 -23.43
N GLU A 115 -10.28 -14.45 -24.50
CA GLU A 115 -11.12 -14.75 -25.66
C GLU A 115 -12.15 -15.85 -25.36
N HIS A 116 -11.78 -16.86 -24.55
CA HIS A 116 -12.57 -18.07 -24.35
C HIS A 116 -13.37 -18.09 -23.04
N ARG A 117 -13.12 -17.16 -22.11
CA ARG A 117 -13.79 -17.04 -20.81
C ARG A 117 -14.33 -15.62 -20.57
N LYS A 118 -14.84 -14.97 -21.62
CA LYS A 118 -15.34 -13.58 -21.60
C LYS A 118 -16.31 -13.27 -20.46
N THR A 119 -17.31 -14.13 -20.26
CA THR A 119 -18.30 -14.00 -19.19
C THR A 119 -17.68 -13.98 -17.79
N MET A 120 -16.58 -14.70 -17.61
CA MET A 120 -15.85 -14.79 -16.35
C MET A 120 -14.86 -13.63 -16.18
N SER A 121 -14.27 -13.14 -17.28
CA SER A 121 -13.36 -11.99 -17.26
C SER A 121 -14.09 -10.66 -17.10
N GLU A 122 -15.24 -10.46 -17.74
CA GLU A 122 -16.04 -9.22 -17.61
C GLU A 122 -16.56 -9.00 -16.17
N ARG A 123 -16.86 -10.09 -15.46
CA ARG A 123 -17.43 -10.04 -14.09
C ARG A 123 -16.38 -9.89 -12.99
N ASN A 124 -15.19 -10.44 -13.21
CA ASN A 124 -14.19 -10.66 -12.16
C ASN A 124 -12.87 -9.93 -12.39
N ILE A 125 -12.73 -9.23 -13.52
CA ILE A 125 -11.50 -8.53 -13.89
C ILE A 125 -11.90 -7.12 -14.31
N ALA A 126 -11.65 -6.16 -13.42
CA ALA A 126 -12.18 -4.79 -13.48
C ALA A 126 -11.95 -4.06 -14.80
N SER A 127 -10.96 -4.45 -15.60
CA SER A 127 -10.95 -4.14 -17.02
C SER A 127 -9.79 -4.82 -17.74
N MET A 128 -10.11 -5.67 -18.70
CA MET A 128 -9.15 -6.17 -19.69
C MET A 128 -9.42 -5.65 -21.11
N GLU A 129 -10.59 -5.03 -21.34
CA GLU A 129 -10.94 -4.39 -22.61
C GLU A 129 -10.57 -2.90 -22.62
N THR A 130 -10.74 -2.21 -21.48
CA THR A 130 -10.30 -0.81 -21.33
C THR A 130 -8.88 -0.79 -20.79
N ARG A 131 -7.99 -0.24 -21.59
CA ARG A 131 -6.60 -0.04 -21.22
C ARG A 131 -6.53 1.09 -20.21
N GLY A 132 -5.87 0.85 -19.07
CA GLY A 132 -5.67 1.88 -18.05
C GLY A 132 -4.57 2.86 -18.47
N VAL A 133 -4.18 3.75 -17.57
CA VAL A 133 -3.09 4.70 -17.82
C VAL A 133 -1.83 3.96 -18.26
N GLY A 134 -1.29 4.32 -19.43
CA GLY A 134 -0.12 3.68 -20.02
C GLY A 134 -0.37 2.25 -20.53
N GLU A 135 -1.57 1.97 -21.04
CA GLU A 135 -1.96 0.69 -21.66
C GLU A 135 -1.96 -0.52 -20.70
N ARG A 136 -1.94 -0.24 -19.39
CA ARG A 136 -1.88 -1.24 -18.31
C ARG A 136 -3.14 -2.08 -18.23
N LEU A 137 -2.99 -3.33 -17.78
CA LEU A 137 -4.09 -4.22 -17.42
C LEU A 137 -4.22 -4.32 -15.90
N LEU A 138 -5.44 -4.38 -15.39
CA LEU A 138 -5.71 -4.56 -13.97
C LEU A 138 -6.34 -5.93 -13.70
N LEU A 139 -5.65 -6.75 -12.90
CA LEU A 139 -6.21 -7.94 -12.27
C LEU A 139 -6.72 -7.55 -10.89
N ALA A 140 -8.03 -7.49 -10.70
CA ALA A 140 -8.62 -7.14 -9.41
C ALA A 140 -9.95 -7.87 -9.18
N LEU A 141 -10.21 -8.29 -7.93
CA LEU A 141 -11.51 -8.89 -7.55
C LEU A 141 -12.68 -7.90 -7.58
N VAL A 142 -12.37 -6.61 -7.47
CA VAL A 142 -13.33 -5.54 -7.25
C VAL A 142 -13.41 -4.72 -8.54
N SER A 143 -14.60 -4.64 -9.14
CA SER A 143 -14.87 -3.79 -10.31
C SER A 143 -14.78 -2.30 -9.96
N LYS A 144 -14.80 -1.42 -10.96
CA LYS A 144 -14.81 0.04 -10.72
C LYS A 144 -16.00 0.46 -9.86
N GLU A 145 -17.19 -0.07 -10.15
CA GLU A 145 -18.44 0.26 -9.48
C GLU A 145 -18.42 -0.22 -8.02
N ARG A 146 -17.96 -1.46 -7.80
CA ARG A 146 -17.79 -2.02 -6.45
C ARG A 146 -16.72 -1.27 -5.67
N LEU A 147 -15.63 -0.86 -6.32
CA LEU A 147 -14.58 -0.04 -5.71
C LEU A 147 -15.17 1.27 -5.20
N LEU A 148 -15.90 2.00 -6.04
CA LEU A 148 -16.54 3.26 -5.65
C LEU A 148 -17.50 3.06 -4.46
N ALA A 149 -18.33 2.02 -4.49
CA ALA A 149 -19.26 1.73 -3.38
C ALA A 149 -18.55 1.36 -2.07
N ILE A 150 -17.44 0.62 -2.14
CA ILE A 150 -16.64 0.29 -0.96
C ILE A 150 -15.96 1.54 -0.40
N LEU A 151 -15.40 2.39 -1.28
CA LEU A 151 -14.72 3.63 -0.87
C LEU A 151 -15.67 4.62 -0.21
N ASP A 152 -16.93 4.69 -0.66
CA ASP A 152 -17.96 5.53 -0.05
C ASP A 152 -18.14 5.26 1.44
N ARG A 153 -18.05 3.98 1.87
CA ARG A 153 -18.07 3.59 3.29
C ARG A 153 -16.71 3.66 3.95
N MET A 154 -15.67 3.19 3.26
CA MET A 154 -14.32 3.11 3.83
C MET A 154 -13.80 4.49 4.23
N LEU A 155 -14.13 5.51 3.44
CA LEU A 155 -13.69 6.90 3.63
C LEU A 155 -14.73 7.74 4.41
N ASN A 156 -15.76 7.11 4.97
CA ASN A 156 -16.77 7.78 5.79
C ASN A 156 -16.40 7.76 7.27
N GLU A 157 -16.42 8.93 7.90
CA GLU A 157 -16.02 9.11 9.29
C GLU A 157 -17.00 8.51 10.31
N ASP A 158 -18.27 8.40 9.92
CA ASP A 158 -19.32 7.71 10.68
C ASP A 158 -19.29 6.19 10.47
N GLU A 159 -18.39 5.68 9.62
CA GLU A 159 -18.18 4.25 9.38
C GLU A 159 -16.74 3.84 9.68
N PHE A 160 -15.89 3.72 8.67
CA PHE A 160 -14.55 3.13 8.81
C PHE A 160 -13.44 4.16 9.03
N LEU A 161 -13.58 5.40 8.55
CA LEU A 161 -12.52 6.39 8.58
C LEU A 161 -12.45 7.08 9.96
N SER A 162 -11.41 6.78 10.73
CA SER A 162 -11.12 7.47 11.98
C SER A 162 -10.19 8.65 11.73
N ASP A 163 -10.11 9.59 12.68
CA ASP A 163 -9.04 10.60 12.75
C ASP A 163 -7.63 10.00 12.79
N TYR A 164 -7.55 8.70 13.11
CA TYR A 164 -6.31 7.97 13.33
C TYR A 164 -6.05 6.83 12.32
N GLY A 165 -6.97 6.54 11.39
CA GLY A 165 -6.80 5.46 10.40
C GLY A 165 -8.10 4.74 10.05
N ILE A 166 -8.02 3.47 9.66
CA ILE A 166 -9.19 2.65 9.29
C ILE A 166 -9.60 1.74 10.45
N ARG A 167 -10.83 1.88 10.93
CA ARG A 167 -11.43 1.05 11.98
C ARG A 167 -11.61 -0.40 11.52
N SER A 168 -11.47 -1.35 12.45
CA SER A 168 -11.63 -2.77 12.12
C SER A 168 -13.09 -3.21 11.88
N LEU A 169 -14.02 -2.44 12.44
CA LEU A 169 -15.47 -2.57 12.27
C LEU A 169 -16.05 -1.18 12.03
N SER A 170 -17.03 -1.07 11.14
CA SER A 170 -17.74 0.19 10.90
C SER A 170 -18.39 0.69 12.20
N LYS A 171 -18.19 1.99 12.48
CA LYS A 171 -18.81 2.69 13.60
C LYS A 171 -20.34 2.70 13.54
N HIS A 172 -20.93 2.43 12.37
CA HIS A 172 -22.36 2.14 12.21
C HIS A 172 -22.90 1.10 13.21
N HIS A 173 -22.09 0.08 13.55
CA HIS A 173 -22.48 -0.97 14.51
C HIS A 173 -22.48 -0.52 15.97
N LYS A 174 -22.20 0.75 16.26
CA LYS A 174 -22.39 1.34 17.58
C LYS A 174 -23.88 1.48 17.89
N ASP A 175 -24.65 2.00 16.94
CA ASP A 175 -26.09 2.20 17.08
C ASP A 175 -26.91 1.03 16.49
N HIS A 176 -26.30 0.27 15.58
CA HIS A 176 -26.93 -0.85 14.88
C HIS A 176 -26.09 -2.13 15.01
N PRO A 177 -25.94 -2.70 16.22
CA PRO A 177 -25.17 -3.92 16.41
C PRO A 177 -25.78 -5.06 15.60
N TYR A 178 -24.94 -5.92 15.03
CA TYR A 178 -25.42 -7.11 14.35
C TYR A 178 -25.79 -8.17 15.40
N VAL A 179 -27.03 -8.65 15.36
CA VAL A 179 -27.56 -9.61 16.34
C VAL A 179 -28.05 -10.87 15.62
N LYS A 180 -27.66 -12.02 16.13
CA LYS A 180 -28.12 -13.33 15.65
C LYS A 180 -28.62 -14.18 16.81
N GLU A 181 -29.81 -14.74 16.67
CA GLU A 181 -30.33 -15.77 17.58
C GLU A 181 -30.04 -17.16 17.02
N VAL A 182 -29.39 -18.01 17.83
CA VAL A 182 -29.08 -19.41 17.49
C VAL A 182 -29.45 -20.27 18.68
N ASN A 183 -30.37 -21.23 18.50
CA ASN A 183 -30.81 -22.16 19.54
C ASN A 183 -31.25 -21.49 20.86
N GLY A 184 -31.90 -20.33 20.77
CA GLY A 184 -32.34 -19.55 21.94
C GLY A 184 -31.23 -18.75 22.64
N GLN A 185 -30.01 -18.72 22.08
CA GLN A 185 -28.92 -17.84 22.52
C GLN A 185 -28.80 -16.65 21.57
N ARG A 186 -28.63 -15.46 22.14
CA ARG A 186 -28.40 -14.23 21.40
C ARG A 186 -26.90 -13.94 21.31
N PHE A 187 -26.38 -13.87 20.10
CA PHE A 187 -25.02 -13.44 19.78
C PHE A 187 -25.07 -12.02 19.21
N GLU A 188 -24.13 -11.17 19.63
CA GLU A 188 -24.11 -9.76 19.26
C GLU A 188 -22.69 -9.32 18.88
N VAL A 189 -22.60 -8.58 17.78
CA VAL A 189 -21.38 -7.91 17.32
C VAL A 189 -21.63 -6.40 17.33
N ALA A 190 -21.22 -5.78 18.43
CA ALA A 190 -21.25 -4.33 18.62
C ALA A 190 -19.89 -3.69 18.32
N TYR A 191 -19.91 -2.40 17.95
CA TYR A 191 -18.70 -1.60 17.80
C TYR A 191 -18.06 -1.27 19.16
N LEU A 192 -16.79 -1.65 19.31
CA LEU A 192 -15.93 -1.35 20.45
C LEU A 192 -14.63 -0.74 19.93
N SER A 193 -14.42 0.54 20.15
CA SER A 193 -13.25 1.26 19.62
C SER A 193 -11.93 0.80 20.25
N GLY A 194 -11.95 0.37 21.51
CA GLY A 194 -10.78 0.03 22.32
C GLY A 194 -10.65 -1.45 22.67
N GLU A 195 -10.66 -1.80 23.95
CA GLU A 195 -10.55 -3.19 24.41
C GLU A 195 -11.80 -4.02 24.10
N SER A 196 -11.64 -5.34 23.99
CA SER A 196 -12.79 -6.27 23.84
C SER A 196 -13.52 -6.41 25.18
N ASP A 197 -14.85 -6.47 25.14
CA ASP A 197 -15.71 -6.79 26.30
C ASP A 197 -15.90 -8.31 26.51
N SER A 198 -15.30 -9.15 25.65
CA SER A 198 -15.42 -10.61 25.74
C SER A 198 -14.17 -11.36 25.28
N GLY A 199 -13.97 -12.54 25.88
CA GLY A 199 -12.86 -13.43 25.52
C GLY A 199 -13.05 -14.18 24.19
N MET A 200 -14.28 -14.28 23.70
CA MET A 200 -14.64 -15.06 22.50
C MET A 200 -14.07 -14.45 21.20
N PHE A 201 -13.80 -13.14 21.18
CA PHE A 201 -13.35 -12.40 20.01
C PHE A 201 -11.91 -11.89 20.11
N GLY A 202 -11.02 -12.67 20.72
CA GLY A 202 -9.58 -12.38 20.75
C GLY A 202 -9.01 -11.99 22.11
N GLY A 203 -9.77 -12.11 23.20
CA GLY A 203 -9.27 -11.81 24.55
C GLY A 203 -8.82 -10.36 24.68
N ASN A 204 -7.53 -10.14 24.91
CA ASN A 204 -6.92 -8.81 25.00
C ASN A 204 -6.75 -8.11 23.64
N SER A 205 -6.98 -8.80 22.52
CA SER A 205 -6.93 -8.25 21.16
C SER A 205 -8.36 -8.07 20.63
N ASN A 206 -8.65 -6.91 20.04
CA ASN A 206 -10.00 -6.57 19.58
C ASN A 206 -10.01 -6.18 18.09
N TRP A 207 -10.94 -6.78 17.33
CA TRP A 207 -11.17 -6.53 15.91
C TRP A 207 -12.53 -5.89 15.62
N ARG A 208 -13.24 -5.42 16.66
CA ARG A 208 -14.59 -4.83 16.56
C ARG A 208 -14.57 -3.30 16.59
N GLY A 209 -13.52 -2.67 16.06
CA GLY A 209 -13.43 -1.21 16.02
C GLY A 209 -12.02 -0.63 16.02
N PRO A 210 -11.02 -1.21 16.70
CA PRO A 210 -9.69 -0.63 16.74
C PRO A 210 -8.99 -0.61 15.38
N ILE A 211 -7.95 0.21 15.25
CA ILE A 211 -7.13 0.37 14.05
C ILE A 211 -5.92 -0.56 14.12
N TRP A 212 -5.70 -1.28 13.02
CA TRP A 212 -4.60 -2.24 12.88
C TRP A 212 -3.72 -1.88 11.69
N LEU A 213 -2.48 -1.46 11.97
CA LEU A 213 -1.53 -1.02 10.95
C LEU A 213 -1.28 -2.02 9.81
N PRO A 214 -1.20 -3.36 10.01
CA PRO A 214 -1.05 -4.29 8.88
C PRO A 214 -2.18 -4.18 7.86
N THR A 215 -3.42 -4.06 8.34
CA THR A 215 -4.60 -4.01 7.47
C THR A 215 -4.70 -2.66 6.77
N THR A 216 -4.49 -1.57 7.50
CA THR A 216 -4.39 -0.23 6.92
C THR A 216 -3.29 -0.14 5.87
N PHE A 217 -2.15 -0.80 6.10
CA PHE A 217 -1.05 -0.88 5.13
C PHE A 217 -1.46 -1.54 3.83
N LEU A 218 -2.14 -2.68 3.90
CA LEU A 218 -2.61 -3.36 2.69
C LEU A 218 -3.70 -2.57 1.95
N LEU A 219 -4.56 -1.84 2.66
CA LEU A 219 -5.55 -0.93 2.06
C LEU A 219 -4.87 0.22 1.32
N VAL A 220 -3.92 0.90 1.97
CA VAL A 220 -3.13 1.99 1.37
C VAL A 220 -2.39 1.51 0.11
N GLU A 221 -1.77 0.34 0.17
CA GLU A 221 -1.09 -0.25 -0.98
C GLU A 221 -2.09 -0.65 -2.09
N ALA A 222 -3.30 -1.11 -1.75
CA ALA A 222 -4.35 -1.38 -2.73
C ALA A 222 -4.80 -0.10 -3.45
N LEU A 223 -5.07 0.99 -2.72
CA LEU A 223 -5.42 2.29 -3.30
C LEU A 223 -4.36 2.79 -4.29
N GLN A 224 -3.08 2.66 -3.94
CA GLN A 224 -1.98 3.00 -4.82
C GLN A 224 -1.93 2.13 -6.09
N ARG A 225 -2.24 0.82 -6.00
CA ARG A 225 -2.34 -0.06 -7.19
C ARG A 225 -3.49 0.33 -8.09
N PHE A 226 -4.66 0.62 -7.52
CA PHE A 226 -5.80 1.11 -8.28
C PHE A 226 -5.51 2.46 -8.94
N TYR A 227 -4.79 3.37 -8.26
CA TYR A 227 -4.33 4.61 -8.86
C TYR A 227 -3.41 4.39 -10.06
N LEU A 228 -2.48 3.43 -10.03
CA LEU A 228 -1.62 3.15 -11.19
C LEU A 228 -2.40 2.72 -12.45
N TYR A 229 -3.61 2.21 -12.26
CA TYR A 229 -4.50 1.82 -13.35
C TYR A 229 -5.45 2.94 -13.76
N TYR A 230 -6.19 3.52 -12.81
CA TYR A 230 -7.21 4.54 -13.08
C TYR A 230 -6.68 5.97 -13.23
N GLY A 231 -5.49 6.25 -12.70
CA GLY A 231 -4.87 7.56 -12.79
C GLY A 231 -5.57 8.67 -11.97
N PRO A 232 -5.29 9.93 -12.28
CA PRO A 232 -5.84 11.10 -11.57
C PRO A 232 -7.33 11.36 -11.85
N ASP A 233 -7.88 10.77 -12.92
CA ASP A 233 -9.27 11.01 -13.36
C ASP A 233 -10.30 10.38 -12.43
N LEU A 234 -9.96 9.25 -11.79
CA LEU A 234 -10.84 8.62 -10.81
C LEU A 234 -10.69 9.31 -9.46
N LYS A 235 -11.62 10.22 -9.19
CA LYS A 235 -11.72 10.92 -7.92
C LYS A 235 -12.90 10.40 -7.09
N VAL A 236 -12.71 10.37 -5.77
CA VAL A 236 -13.73 10.03 -4.78
C VAL A 236 -13.73 11.07 -3.68
N GLU A 237 -14.86 11.22 -3.02
CA GLU A 237 -14.99 12.12 -1.88
C GLU A 237 -14.23 11.55 -0.66
N CYS A 238 -13.32 12.32 -0.09
CA CYS A 238 -12.47 11.87 1.02
C CYS A 238 -12.07 13.06 1.92
N PRO A 239 -12.55 13.13 3.18
CA PRO A 239 -13.53 12.24 3.81
C PRO A 239 -14.91 12.31 3.14
N LYS A 240 -15.73 11.27 3.30
CA LYS A 240 -17.12 11.30 2.82
C LYS A 240 -17.88 12.46 3.46
N GLY A 241 -18.61 13.24 2.66
CA GLY A 241 -19.36 14.41 3.12
C GLY A 241 -18.55 15.70 3.25
N SER A 242 -17.24 15.70 2.98
CA SER A 242 -16.41 16.92 3.04
C SER A 242 -16.60 17.83 1.82
N GLY A 243 -17.06 17.29 0.68
CA GLY A 243 -17.02 17.97 -0.61
C GLY A 243 -15.66 17.97 -1.31
N ASP A 244 -14.60 17.43 -0.68
CA ASP A 244 -13.26 17.34 -1.26
C ASP A 244 -13.09 16.03 -2.04
N TYR A 245 -12.80 16.15 -3.33
CA TYR A 245 -12.63 15.02 -4.24
C TYR A 245 -11.15 14.75 -4.53
N LEU A 246 -10.66 13.64 -3.99
CA LEU A 246 -9.28 13.21 -4.07
C LEU A 246 -9.13 12.03 -5.03
N ASN A 247 -8.01 11.95 -5.73
CA ASN A 247 -7.66 10.72 -6.45
C ASN A 247 -7.24 9.62 -5.46
N LEU A 248 -7.13 8.37 -5.94
CA LEU A 248 -6.86 7.23 -5.05
C LEU A 248 -5.48 7.28 -4.37
N ALA A 249 -4.47 7.93 -4.97
CA ALA A 249 -3.17 8.11 -4.31
C ALA A 249 -3.23 9.17 -3.20
N GLN A 250 -3.99 10.25 -3.41
CA GLN A 250 -4.27 11.26 -2.39
C GLN A 250 -5.10 10.69 -1.23
N CYS A 251 -6.10 9.84 -1.52
CA CYS A 251 -6.83 9.11 -0.47
C CYS A 251 -5.88 8.23 0.36
N ALA A 252 -4.91 7.57 -0.30
CA ALA A 252 -3.91 6.78 0.39
C ALA A 252 -3.01 7.65 1.29
N GLN A 253 -2.62 8.86 0.84
CA GLN A 253 -1.86 9.82 1.65
C GLN A 253 -2.66 10.32 2.85
N GLU A 254 -3.95 10.63 2.68
CA GLU A 254 -4.82 11.06 3.77
C GLU A 254 -4.87 10.02 4.91
N ILE A 255 -5.08 8.74 4.56
CA ILE A 255 -5.04 7.63 5.54
C ILE A 255 -3.66 7.53 6.20
N GLN A 256 -2.58 7.67 5.44
CA GLN A 256 -1.22 7.65 6.01
C GLN A 256 -1.00 8.80 7.00
N HIS A 257 -1.44 10.03 6.68
CA HIS A 257 -1.33 11.19 7.56
C HIS A 257 -2.09 10.99 8.87
N ARG A 258 -3.32 10.45 8.79
CA ARG A 258 -4.11 10.09 9.98
C ARG A 258 -3.39 9.07 10.87
N VAL A 259 -2.77 8.04 10.30
CA VAL A 259 -2.00 7.08 11.11
C VAL A 259 -0.71 7.68 11.65
N ILE A 260 -0.01 8.53 10.89
CA ILE A 260 1.18 9.23 11.39
C ILE A 260 0.83 10.12 12.58
N ARG A 261 -0.33 10.80 12.54
CA ARG A 261 -0.85 11.66 13.61
C ARG A 261 -0.94 10.95 14.96
N ILE A 262 -1.19 9.63 14.99
CA ILE A 262 -1.21 8.83 16.22
C ILE A 262 0.06 9.07 17.06
N PHE A 263 1.19 9.21 16.38
CA PHE A 263 2.51 9.28 16.98
C PHE A 263 3.05 10.70 17.06
N LEU A 264 2.31 11.73 16.65
CA LEU A 264 2.79 13.12 16.71
C LEU A 264 2.22 13.83 17.94
N PRO A 265 2.99 14.72 18.58
CA PRO A 265 2.43 15.60 19.60
C PRO A 265 1.48 16.60 18.94
N ASP A 266 0.35 16.84 19.58
CA ASP A 266 -0.57 17.93 19.24
C ASP A 266 -0.06 19.29 19.76
N GLU A 267 -0.87 20.33 19.63
CA GLU A 267 -0.55 21.70 20.08
C GLU A 267 -0.34 21.79 21.61
N GLU A 268 -0.93 20.88 22.37
CA GLU A 268 -0.79 20.78 23.82
C GLU A 268 0.38 19.87 24.25
N GLY A 269 1.04 19.22 23.29
CA GLY A 269 2.13 18.29 23.49
C GLY A 269 1.70 16.85 23.75
N ASN A 270 0.42 16.51 23.62
CA ASN A 270 -0.08 15.16 23.84
C ASN A 270 0.03 14.32 22.56
N ARG A 271 0.39 13.04 22.69
CA ARG A 271 0.35 12.07 21.58
C ARG A 271 -0.86 11.16 21.77
N ALA A 272 -1.60 10.90 20.70
CA ALA A 272 -2.74 10.00 20.77
C ALA A 272 -2.33 8.61 21.29
N CYS A 273 -1.20 8.05 20.84
CA CYS A 273 -0.72 6.75 21.29
C CYS A 273 -0.54 6.62 22.80
N ASN A 274 -0.27 7.73 23.50
CA ASN A 274 -0.07 7.75 24.95
C ASN A 274 -1.39 7.83 25.73
N GLY A 275 -2.51 8.12 25.05
CA GLY A 275 -3.78 8.46 25.68
C GLY A 275 -3.63 9.64 26.65
N ASP A 276 -4.40 9.61 27.74
CA ASP A 276 -4.42 10.66 28.77
C ASP A 276 -3.27 10.55 29.79
N ASN A 277 -2.13 9.96 29.42
CA ASN A 277 -1.01 9.77 30.32
C ASN A 277 -0.07 11.00 30.33
N ASP A 278 -0.27 11.88 31.32
CA ASP A 278 0.55 13.09 31.50
C ASP A 278 2.04 12.80 31.67
N THR A 279 2.43 11.67 32.27
CA THR A 279 3.85 11.31 32.39
C THR A 279 4.45 11.07 31.02
N LEU A 280 3.77 10.31 30.15
CA LEU A 280 4.28 10.04 28.80
C LEU A 280 4.15 11.23 27.85
N ASN A 281 3.24 12.17 28.10
CA ASN A 281 3.03 13.34 27.23
C ASN A 281 3.87 14.55 27.63
N LYS A 282 4.00 14.84 28.94
CA LYS A 282 4.49 16.14 29.43
C LYS A 282 5.78 16.05 30.24
N ASP A 283 6.09 14.90 30.84
CA ASP A 283 7.30 14.76 31.65
C ASP A 283 8.56 14.94 30.76
N PRO A 284 9.48 15.87 31.09
CA PRO A 284 10.69 16.11 30.30
C PRO A 284 11.58 14.89 30.08
N TYR A 285 11.48 13.87 30.95
CA TYR A 285 12.23 12.62 30.84
C TYR A 285 11.54 11.57 29.97
N PHE A 286 10.23 11.69 29.72
CA PHE A 286 9.45 10.65 29.04
C PHE A 286 8.78 11.09 27.73
N LYS A 287 8.48 12.38 27.55
CA LYS A 287 7.73 12.92 26.40
C LYS A 287 8.29 12.60 25.01
N ASP A 288 9.60 12.34 24.94
CA ASP A 288 10.30 12.04 23.69
C ASP A 288 10.36 10.54 23.39
N TYR A 289 9.96 9.67 24.32
CA TYR A 289 9.84 8.24 24.08
C TYR A 289 8.47 7.91 23.48
N VAL A 290 8.48 7.37 22.26
CA VAL A 290 7.27 7.00 21.54
C VAL A 290 7.04 5.49 21.66
N PRO A 291 6.10 5.05 22.51
CA PRO A 291 5.77 3.64 22.62
C PRO A 291 5.02 3.13 21.38
N PHE A 292 5.26 1.87 21.05
CA PHE A 292 4.58 1.17 19.96
C PHE A 292 3.65 0.11 20.56
N TYR A 293 2.47 -0.05 19.97
CA TYR A 293 1.41 -0.92 20.49
C TYR A 293 0.92 -1.90 19.44
N GLU A 294 0.23 -2.93 19.88
CA GLU A 294 -0.35 -3.96 19.02
C GLU A 294 -1.42 -3.38 18.08
N TYR A 295 -2.30 -2.54 18.63
CA TYR A 295 -3.35 -1.85 17.90
C TYR A 295 -3.70 -0.53 18.58
N PHE A 296 -4.55 0.28 17.95
CA PHE A 296 -4.91 1.61 18.44
C PHE A 296 -6.41 1.76 18.52
N ASP A 297 -6.89 2.45 19.55
CA ASP A 297 -8.31 2.73 19.73
C ASP A 297 -8.87 3.48 18.51
N GLY A 298 -9.97 2.98 17.96
CA GLY A 298 -10.57 3.49 16.73
C GLY A 298 -11.15 4.91 16.85
N ASP A 299 -11.37 5.43 18.05
CA ASP A 299 -11.95 6.76 18.27
C ASP A 299 -10.94 7.75 18.90
N THR A 300 -9.95 7.27 19.66
CA THR A 300 -8.99 8.15 20.36
C THR A 300 -7.54 7.98 19.92
N GLY A 301 -7.22 6.91 19.19
CA GLY A 301 -5.85 6.60 18.78
C GLY A 301 -4.94 6.14 19.93
N ARG A 302 -5.45 5.93 21.15
CA ARG A 302 -4.65 5.40 22.27
C ARG A 302 -4.11 4.02 21.97
N GLY A 303 -2.87 3.77 22.37
CA GLY A 303 -2.22 2.48 22.17
C GLY A 303 -2.76 1.40 23.09
N LEU A 304 -3.02 0.22 22.53
CA LEU A 304 -3.65 -0.92 23.21
C LEU A 304 -2.94 -2.25 22.89
N GLY A 305 -3.21 -3.26 23.72
CA GLY A 305 -2.59 -4.59 23.61
C GLY A 305 -1.13 -4.58 24.02
N ALA A 306 -0.32 -5.45 23.41
CA ALA A 306 1.11 -5.56 23.72
C ALA A 306 1.85 -4.23 23.47
N SER A 307 2.55 -3.72 24.49
CA SER A 307 3.46 -2.58 24.34
C SER A 307 4.80 -3.01 23.72
N HIS A 308 5.58 -2.03 23.24
CA HIS A 308 6.83 -2.24 22.52
C HIS A 308 6.69 -3.15 21.28
N GLN A 309 5.52 -3.12 20.65
CA GLN A 309 5.28 -3.83 19.40
C GLN A 309 5.99 -3.09 18.26
N THR A 310 7.28 -3.32 18.09
CA THR A 310 8.04 -2.85 16.91
C THR A 310 7.97 -3.84 15.75
N GLY A 311 6.97 -4.72 15.76
CA GLY A 311 6.62 -5.62 14.67
C GLY A 311 5.89 -4.86 13.58
N TRP A 312 4.62 -5.17 13.34
CA TRP A 312 3.85 -4.49 12.30
C TRP A 312 3.61 -3.00 12.54
N THR A 313 3.67 -2.51 13.78
CA THR A 313 3.45 -1.08 14.03
C THR A 313 4.60 -0.23 13.50
N SER A 314 5.78 -0.83 13.30
CA SER A 314 6.91 -0.19 12.61
C SER A 314 6.62 0.20 11.15
N LEU A 315 5.54 -0.30 10.53
CA LEU A 315 5.11 0.10 9.19
C LEU A 315 4.87 1.62 9.06
N VAL A 316 4.55 2.31 10.17
CA VAL A 316 4.42 3.77 10.17
C VAL A 316 5.69 4.48 9.71
N THR A 317 6.87 3.91 10.01
CA THR A 317 8.16 4.49 9.60
C THR A 317 8.31 4.57 8.08
N LYS A 318 7.75 3.58 7.35
CA LYS A 318 7.70 3.61 5.89
C LYS A 318 6.85 4.78 5.43
N TRP A 319 5.67 4.99 6.01
CA TRP A 319 4.81 6.12 5.64
C TRP A 319 5.42 7.48 5.97
N ILE A 320 6.10 7.61 7.11
CA ILE A 320 6.84 8.84 7.45
C ILE A 320 7.91 9.12 6.39
N HIS A 321 8.73 8.12 6.07
CA HIS A 321 9.76 8.24 5.04
C HIS A 321 9.16 8.59 3.67
N ASP A 322 8.08 7.91 3.30
CA ASP A 322 7.42 8.05 2.01
C ASP A 322 6.78 9.43 1.83
N ASN A 323 6.06 9.93 2.84
CA ASN A 323 5.47 11.27 2.83
C ASN A 323 6.54 12.36 2.92
N ALA A 324 7.62 12.15 3.67
CA ALA A 324 8.75 13.10 3.68
C ALA A 324 9.46 13.17 2.31
N ALA A 325 9.51 12.05 1.57
CA ALA A 325 10.08 12.03 0.23
C ALA A 325 9.19 12.72 -0.83
N ALA A 326 7.86 12.68 -0.62
CA ALA A 326 6.86 13.32 -1.47
C ALA A 326 6.70 14.81 -1.17
N ASN A 327 6.76 15.22 0.10
CA ASN A 327 6.74 16.62 0.54
C ASN A 327 8.07 17.31 0.24
N ARG A 328 8.33 17.58 -1.04
CA ARG A 328 9.37 18.53 -1.44
C ARG A 328 8.89 19.94 -1.17
N MET A 329 9.68 20.73 -0.43
CA MET A 329 9.43 22.17 -0.38
C MET A 329 9.54 22.73 -1.81
N PRO A 330 8.56 23.52 -2.28
CA PRO A 330 8.63 24.15 -3.59
C PRO A 330 9.94 24.95 -3.68
N LYS A 331 10.72 24.71 -4.75
CA LYS A 331 12.09 25.21 -5.04
C LYS A 331 13.27 24.41 -4.51
N THR A 332 13.10 23.23 -3.93
CA THR A 332 14.26 22.37 -3.61
C THR A 332 14.76 21.67 -4.88
N PRO A 333 15.99 21.92 -5.37
CA PRO A 333 16.49 21.27 -6.58
C PRO A 333 16.54 19.76 -6.38
N ALA A 334 16.04 18.99 -7.35
CA ALA A 334 16.18 17.54 -7.33
C ALA A 334 17.67 17.18 -7.27
N THR A 335 18.09 16.36 -6.31
CA THR A 335 19.45 15.81 -6.35
C THR A 335 19.59 15.03 -7.66
N PRO A 336 20.50 15.43 -8.57
CA PRO A 336 20.59 14.80 -9.87
C PRO A 336 20.88 13.31 -9.70
N LYS A 337 20.10 12.46 -10.37
CA LYS A 337 20.20 10.99 -10.27
C LYS A 337 21.56 10.46 -10.75
N ASN A 338 22.32 11.27 -11.50
CA ASN A 338 23.71 11.05 -11.83
C ASN A 338 24.57 12.02 -11.04
N ARG A 339 25.10 11.57 -9.90
CA ARG A 339 26.26 12.23 -9.30
C ARG A 339 27.42 11.93 -10.26
N LYS A 340 27.69 12.82 -11.23
CA LYS A 340 29.02 12.82 -11.85
C LYS A 340 30.00 13.01 -10.68
N SER A 341 31.02 12.17 -10.60
CA SER A 341 32.04 12.23 -9.55
C SER A 341 32.80 13.55 -9.51
N GLU A 342 32.52 14.46 -10.44
CA GLU A 342 33.11 15.78 -10.54
C GLU A 342 32.03 16.80 -10.90
N SER A 343 31.52 17.53 -9.92
CA SER A 343 30.87 18.83 -10.15
C SER A 343 31.08 19.73 -8.93
N VAL A 344 32.28 20.32 -8.92
CA VAL A 344 32.55 21.76 -8.79
C VAL A 344 31.71 22.56 -7.79
N ILE A 345 32.40 23.03 -6.76
CA ILE A 345 32.11 24.16 -5.88
C ILE A 345 31.84 25.40 -6.74
N LEU A 346 30.65 26.02 -6.67
CA LEU A 346 30.43 27.42 -7.01
C LEU A 346 29.12 27.94 -6.36
N HIS A 347 29.20 28.73 -5.29
CA HIS A 347 29.15 30.19 -5.40
C HIS A 347 29.40 30.86 -4.04
N GLU A 348 30.28 31.86 -4.08
CA GLU A 348 30.49 32.87 -3.05
C GLU A 348 29.19 33.61 -2.76
N THR A 349 28.74 33.57 -1.51
CA THR A 349 27.89 34.61 -0.92
C THR A 349 28.61 35.13 0.30
N GLU A 350 29.13 36.34 0.18
CA GLU A 350 29.58 37.16 1.31
C GLU A 350 28.43 37.30 2.33
N SER A 351 28.79 37.23 3.62
CA SER A 351 27.97 37.50 4.83
C SER A 351 27.18 36.35 5.50
N ALA A 352 27.81 35.19 5.71
CA ALA A 352 27.31 34.15 6.64
C ALA A 352 28.24 33.92 7.86
N ASP A 353 28.98 34.93 8.31
CA ASP A 353 29.92 34.84 9.45
C ASP A 353 29.25 34.85 10.84
N ALA A 354 28.09 34.22 11.01
CA ALA A 354 27.44 34.15 12.33
C ALA A 354 26.73 32.83 12.66
N ALA A 355 26.97 31.74 11.92
CA ALA A 355 26.51 30.42 12.33
C ALA A 355 27.73 29.60 12.75
N THR A 356 27.89 29.38 14.06
CA THR A 356 28.93 28.48 14.59
C THR A 356 28.61 27.04 14.19
N GLU A 357 29.64 26.20 13.99
CA GLU A 357 29.48 24.78 13.63
C GLU A 357 28.52 24.02 14.58
N GLU A 358 28.38 24.48 15.83
CA GLU A 358 27.43 23.93 16.81
C GLU A 358 25.96 24.04 16.40
N GLU A 359 25.54 25.08 15.67
CA GLU A 359 24.15 25.21 15.19
C GLU A 359 23.81 24.19 14.10
N TYR A 360 24.76 23.88 13.23
CA TYR A 360 24.59 22.88 12.16
C TYR A 360 24.44 21.47 12.73
N PHE A 361 25.14 21.15 13.82
CA PHE A 361 25.09 19.82 14.45
C PHE A 361 23.95 19.66 15.47
N LYS A 362 23.29 20.74 15.89
CA LYS A 362 22.17 20.68 16.85
C LYS A 362 20.97 19.86 16.34
N HIS A 363 20.78 19.83 15.02
CA HIS A 363 19.68 19.11 14.37
C HIS A 363 20.14 17.89 13.55
N ALA A 364 21.42 17.54 13.60
CA ALA A 364 21.93 16.35 12.93
C ALA A 364 21.55 15.09 13.74
N PRO A 365 21.01 14.03 13.10
CA PRO A 365 20.75 12.77 13.79
C PRO A 365 22.07 12.22 14.34
N ARG A 366 22.12 11.99 15.67
CA ARG A 366 23.29 11.37 16.30
C ARG A 366 23.53 10.01 15.66
N ALA A 367 24.78 9.72 15.31
CA ALA A 367 25.16 8.42 14.77
C ALA A 367 24.75 7.32 15.75
N GLY A 368 23.94 6.36 15.29
CA GLY A 368 23.58 5.20 16.08
C GLY A 368 24.79 4.34 16.43
N PRO A 369 24.66 3.35 17.33
CA PRO A 369 25.76 2.52 17.82
C PRO A 369 26.42 1.61 16.76
N ILE A 370 25.97 1.68 15.50
CA ILE A 370 26.48 0.88 14.39
C ILE A 370 27.37 1.78 13.53
N PRO A 371 28.70 1.61 13.56
CA PRO A 371 29.60 2.37 12.70
C PRO A 371 29.44 1.91 11.25
N GLY A 372 28.83 2.76 10.42
CA GLY A 372 28.72 2.52 8.99
C GLY A 372 27.77 3.52 8.33
N SER A 373 28.22 4.16 7.26
CA SER A 373 27.31 4.82 6.31
C SER A 373 26.41 3.72 5.74
N LEU A 374 25.16 3.63 6.21
CA LEU A 374 24.13 2.81 5.60
C LEU A 374 23.85 3.36 4.20
N GLY A 375 24.67 2.93 3.24
CA GLY A 375 24.46 3.19 1.83
C GLY A 375 23.12 2.61 1.44
N ARG A 376 22.18 3.48 1.09
CA ARG A 376 20.83 3.14 0.65
C ARG A 376 20.91 2.19 -0.54
N ARG A 377 20.72 0.88 -0.33
CA ARG A 377 20.30 0.00 -1.42
C ARG A 377 18.91 0.50 -1.83
N LYS A 378 18.85 1.24 -2.93
CA LYS A 378 17.59 1.49 -3.65
C LYS A 378 17.10 0.15 -4.20
N SER A 379 16.51 -0.66 -3.33
CA SER A 379 15.64 -1.75 -3.74
C SER A 379 14.54 -1.14 -4.63
N GLY A 380 14.14 -1.88 -5.67
CA GLY A 380 13.48 -1.39 -6.88
C GLY A 380 12.30 -0.44 -6.65
N LYS A 381 12.06 0.41 -7.65
CA LYS A 381 10.92 1.35 -7.81
C LYS A 381 9.75 1.03 -6.86
N SER A 382 9.79 1.55 -5.63
CA SER A 382 8.68 1.41 -4.66
C SER A 382 7.37 1.86 -5.31
N LEU A 383 6.27 1.17 -5.03
CA LEU A 383 4.94 1.52 -5.53
C LEU A 383 4.64 3.01 -5.28
N LEU A 384 5.04 3.50 -4.11
CA LEU A 384 4.96 4.91 -3.76
C LEU A 384 5.82 5.81 -4.65
N ASN A 385 7.04 5.43 -5.02
CA ASN A 385 7.81 6.25 -5.97
C ASN A 385 7.11 6.33 -7.33
N LEU A 386 6.41 5.28 -7.76
CA LEU A 386 5.64 5.33 -9.00
C LEU A 386 4.44 6.26 -8.86
N THR A 387 3.69 6.18 -7.76
CA THR A 387 2.54 7.06 -7.52
C THR A 387 2.96 8.51 -7.29
N VAL A 388 4.04 8.76 -6.55
CA VAL A 388 4.60 10.11 -6.32
C VAL A 388 5.11 10.71 -7.62
N ASN A 389 5.88 9.96 -8.43
CA ASN A 389 6.27 10.51 -9.74
C ASN A 389 5.04 10.82 -10.60
N ALA A 390 3.97 10.03 -10.51
CA ALA A 390 2.73 10.30 -11.25
C ALA A 390 1.94 11.49 -10.67
N LEU A 391 1.99 11.72 -9.36
CA LEU A 391 1.42 12.92 -8.72
C LEU A 391 2.23 14.17 -9.07
N ASP A 392 3.56 14.13 -8.92
CA ASP A 392 4.47 15.23 -9.28
C ASP A 392 4.32 15.63 -10.75
N LEU A 393 4.21 14.66 -11.66
CA LEU A 393 3.94 14.93 -13.09
C LEU A 393 2.61 15.66 -13.29
N ASN A 394 1.58 15.30 -12.54
CA ASN A 394 0.27 15.92 -12.63
C ASN A 394 0.28 17.35 -12.05
N ASP A 395 0.95 17.58 -10.92
CA ASP A 395 1.11 18.91 -10.33
C ASP A 395 1.94 19.83 -11.26
N ASP A 396 3.01 19.29 -11.87
CA ASP A 396 3.80 20.02 -12.87
C ASP A 396 2.97 20.36 -14.12
N GLU A 397 2.09 19.45 -14.58
CA GLU A 397 1.16 19.67 -15.68
C GLU A 397 0.08 20.71 -15.33
N GLU A 398 -0.49 20.67 -14.12
CA GLU A 398 -1.45 21.65 -13.61
C GLU A 398 -0.79 23.04 -13.44
N HIS A 399 0.46 23.06 -12.97
CA HIS A 399 1.23 24.30 -12.83
C HIS A 399 1.68 24.86 -14.20
N ALA A 400 1.97 24.00 -15.17
CA ALA A 400 2.30 24.38 -16.55
C ALA A 400 1.07 24.88 -17.31
N THR A 401 -0.09 24.25 -17.16
CA THR A 401 -1.36 24.70 -17.73
C THR A 401 -1.84 26.00 -17.10
N THR A 402 -1.68 26.17 -15.79
CA THR A 402 -1.93 27.45 -15.11
C THR A 402 -0.98 28.55 -15.59
N LYS A 403 0.32 28.26 -15.74
CA LYS A 403 1.29 29.21 -16.32
C LYS A 403 1.01 29.51 -17.79
N ALA A 404 0.58 28.54 -18.57
CA ALA A 404 0.21 28.72 -19.97
C ALA A 404 -1.08 29.53 -20.12
N ALA A 405 -2.06 29.34 -19.24
CA ALA A 405 -3.28 30.15 -19.17
C ALA A 405 -2.94 31.61 -18.82
N VAL A 406 -2.12 31.83 -17.79
CA VAL A 406 -1.61 33.16 -17.39
C VAL A 406 -0.73 33.79 -18.48
N ALA A 407 0.06 32.99 -19.20
CA ALA A 407 0.85 33.45 -20.34
C ALA A 407 -0.02 33.76 -21.57
N SER A 408 -1.16 33.07 -21.75
CA SER A 408 -2.12 33.38 -22.83
C SER A 408 -2.90 34.67 -22.56
N GLU A 409 -3.12 35.02 -21.27
CA GLU A 409 -3.66 36.33 -20.88
C GLU A 409 -2.63 37.46 -21.03
N ILE A 410 -1.33 37.14 -21.07
CA ILE A 410 -0.24 38.10 -21.29
C ILE A 410 0.34 37.89 -22.70
N GLY A 411 -0.46 38.27 -23.70
CA GLY A 411 0.01 38.77 -25.00
C GLY A 411 0.60 37.75 -25.97
N GLU A 412 -0.16 37.48 -27.04
CA GLU A 412 0.31 36.83 -28.26
C GLU A 412 1.61 37.47 -28.78
N ARG A 413 2.68 36.68 -28.87
CA ARG A 413 3.80 36.94 -29.78
C ARG A 413 4.02 35.72 -30.65
N HIS A 414 3.83 35.92 -31.94
CA HIS A 414 4.17 34.95 -32.98
C HIS A 414 5.66 34.58 -32.89
N ILE A 415 5.94 33.31 -32.61
CA ILE A 415 7.29 32.73 -32.66
C ILE A 415 7.69 32.65 -34.13
N THR A 416 8.84 33.22 -34.49
CA THR A 416 9.39 33.20 -35.86
C THR A 416 10.25 31.94 -36.10
N GLU A 417 10.39 31.50 -37.36
CA GLU A 417 11.19 30.32 -37.76
C GLU A 417 12.65 30.37 -37.26
N GLU A 418 13.19 31.55 -36.98
CA GLU A 418 14.53 31.73 -36.41
C GLU A 418 14.65 31.28 -34.95
N GLU A 419 13.57 31.35 -34.17
CA GLU A 419 13.54 30.87 -32.78
C GLU A 419 13.36 29.35 -32.72
N LEU A 420 12.61 28.75 -33.65
CA LEU A 420 12.49 27.30 -33.78
C LEU A 420 13.84 26.62 -34.09
N ASN A 421 14.69 27.29 -34.89
CA ASN A 421 16.01 26.78 -35.28
C ASN A 421 17.07 26.88 -34.17
N LYS A 422 16.80 27.59 -33.06
CA LYS A 422 17.70 27.65 -31.89
C LYS A 422 17.46 26.54 -30.86
N LEU A 423 16.38 25.77 -30.99
CA LEU A 423 16.14 24.59 -30.16
C LEU A 423 16.98 23.42 -30.68
N GLN A 424 18.07 23.10 -29.99
CA GLN A 424 18.88 21.93 -30.32
C GLN A 424 18.07 20.63 -30.13
N LYS A 425 18.07 19.79 -31.17
CA LYS A 425 17.61 18.38 -31.06
C LYS A 425 18.40 17.68 -29.96
N VAL A 426 17.70 17.22 -28.94
CA VAL A 426 18.25 16.27 -27.95
C VAL A 426 18.60 14.98 -28.70
N GLN A 427 19.89 14.69 -28.82
CA GLN A 427 20.35 13.36 -29.23
C GLN A 427 20.02 12.37 -28.11
N SER A 428 19.28 11.32 -28.42
CA SER A 428 19.09 10.17 -27.54
C SER A 428 20.47 9.54 -27.27
N GLY A 429 20.98 9.72 -26.05
CA GLY A 429 22.23 9.08 -25.63
C GLY A 429 22.08 7.56 -25.71
N ALA A 430 22.98 6.93 -26.44
CA ALA A 430 23.11 5.48 -26.50
C ALA A 430 23.32 4.91 -25.09
N SER A 431 22.70 3.75 -24.85
CA SER A 431 22.89 2.92 -23.66
C SER A 431 24.37 2.73 -23.36
N ILE A 432 24.85 3.24 -22.23
CA ILE A 432 26.12 2.80 -21.64
C ILE A 432 25.85 1.44 -21.00
N ASP A 433 25.80 0.41 -21.84
CA ASP A 433 26.06 -0.95 -21.37
C ASP A 433 26.58 -1.80 -22.53
N SER A 434 27.76 -1.41 -23.02
CA SER A 434 28.59 -2.27 -23.87
C SER A 434 30.03 -1.74 -23.87
N GLY A 435 30.89 -2.32 -23.02
CA GLY A 435 32.34 -2.13 -23.13
C GLY A 435 33.09 -2.14 -21.80
N GLU A 436 33.73 -3.29 -21.53
CA GLU A 436 34.91 -3.50 -20.68
C GLU A 436 34.76 -3.55 -19.13
N ALA A 437 34.79 -4.81 -18.66
CA ALA A 437 35.51 -5.30 -17.48
C ALA A 437 35.39 -4.51 -16.17
N ALA A 438 34.24 -4.65 -15.50
CA ALA A 438 34.19 -4.45 -14.05
C ALA A 438 35.06 -5.53 -13.36
N LEU A 439 36.16 -5.07 -12.78
CA LEU A 439 37.05 -5.87 -11.93
C LEU A 439 36.23 -6.58 -10.86
N VAL A 440 36.19 -7.91 -10.97
CA VAL A 440 35.62 -8.80 -9.97
C VAL A 440 36.46 -8.67 -8.71
N ASP A 441 35.87 -8.14 -7.64
CA ASP A 441 36.46 -8.18 -6.31
C ASP A 441 36.52 -9.65 -5.85
N HIS A 442 37.68 -10.26 -6.08
CA HIS A 442 37.96 -11.65 -5.74
C HIS A 442 37.85 -11.91 -4.22
N ASP A 443 38.00 -10.89 -3.39
CA ASP A 443 37.98 -11.02 -1.93
C ASP A 443 36.55 -11.20 -1.42
N LEU A 444 35.60 -10.44 -1.98
CA LEU A 444 34.17 -10.59 -1.72
C LEU A 444 33.65 -11.97 -2.18
N LEU A 445 34.15 -12.46 -3.32
CA LEU A 445 33.75 -13.75 -3.88
C LEU A 445 34.27 -14.94 -3.05
N GLU A 446 35.47 -14.83 -2.49
CA GLU A 446 36.00 -15.84 -1.56
C GLU A 446 35.32 -15.79 -0.19
N GLN A 447 34.94 -14.61 0.31
CA GLN A 447 34.14 -14.48 1.54
C GLN A 447 32.75 -15.11 1.39
N VAL A 448 32.09 -14.93 0.25
CA VAL A 448 30.78 -15.55 -0.04
C VAL A 448 30.93 -17.07 -0.16
N LYS A 449 31.96 -17.58 -0.84
CA LYS A 449 32.23 -19.04 -0.90
C LYS A 449 32.53 -19.63 0.47
N ALA A 450 33.29 -18.93 1.32
CA ALA A 450 33.57 -19.35 2.69
C ALA A 450 32.30 -19.42 3.54
N ALA A 451 31.40 -18.45 3.41
CA ALA A 451 30.10 -18.44 4.10
C ALA A 451 29.21 -19.62 3.66
N PHE A 452 29.15 -19.92 2.36
CA PHE A 452 28.40 -21.07 1.83
C PHE A 452 29.00 -22.43 2.26
N LYS A 453 30.33 -22.53 2.36
CA LYS A 453 31.00 -23.73 2.88
C LYS A 453 30.70 -23.95 4.36
N LYS A 454 30.65 -22.87 5.15
CA LYS A 454 30.32 -22.88 6.58
C LYS A 454 28.86 -23.26 6.86
N TYR A 455 27.95 -22.94 5.93
CA TYR A 455 26.53 -23.33 6.01
C TYR A 455 26.30 -24.81 5.63
N ARG A 456 27.18 -25.41 4.81
CA ARG A 456 27.06 -26.81 4.37
C ARG A 456 27.63 -27.87 5.34
N SER A 457 28.31 -27.46 6.42
CA SER A 457 28.94 -28.39 7.36
C SER A 457 28.22 -28.54 8.71
N ARG A 458 26.96 -28.11 8.81
CA ARG A 458 26.03 -28.61 9.82
C ARG A 458 25.10 -29.63 9.16
N GLY A 459 25.64 -30.81 8.91
CA GLY A 459 24.87 -31.95 8.41
C GLY A 459 24.01 -32.54 9.51
N ASP A 460 22.74 -32.78 9.17
CA ASP A 460 22.01 -34.02 9.36
C ASP A 460 22.53 -34.95 10.47
N GLU A 461 22.11 -34.69 11.71
CA GLU A 461 21.91 -35.66 12.79
C GLU A 461 21.40 -34.90 14.02
N CYS A 462 20.08 -34.70 14.13
CA CYS A 462 19.38 -34.60 15.41
C CYS A 462 17.87 -34.70 15.18
N ASP A 463 17.28 -35.70 15.83
CA ASP A 463 15.87 -36.07 15.81
C ASP A 463 14.95 -34.90 16.14
N GLY A 464 13.78 -34.90 15.50
CA GLY A 464 12.67 -34.03 15.86
C GLY A 464 12.11 -34.46 17.20
N ASP A 465 12.19 -33.56 18.19
CA ASP A 465 11.29 -33.40 19.35
C ASP A 465 12.01 -32.55 20.42
N GLU A 466 12.31 -31.26 20.18
CA GLU A 466 12.85 -30.41 21.27
C GLU A 466 12.77 -28.87 21.08
N VAL A 467 11.76 -28.33 20.38
CA VAL A 467 11.62 -26.85 20.20
C VAL A 467 10.43 -26.24 20.94
N GLU A 468 9.63 -27.03 21.68
CA GLU A 468 8.39 -26.51 22.31
C GLU A 468 8.47 -26.20 23.82
N THR A 469 9.63 -26.30 24.46
CA THR A 469 9.73 -25.99 25.90
C THR A 469 10.98 -25.17 26.22
N ARG A 470 10.92 -23.86 25.96
CA ARG A 470 11.74 -22.83 26.64
C ARG A 470 11.33 -21.41 26.24
N CYS A 471 10.11 -21.02 26.61
CA CYS A 471 9.74 -19.62 26.83
C CYS A 471 8.73 -19.56 27.98
N SER A 472 9.21 -19.95 29.16
CA SER A 472 8.57 -19.67 30.43
C SER A 472 9.71 -19.48 31.42
N TYR A 473 9.73 -18.30 32.05
CA TYR A 473 10.78 -17.71 32.90
C TYR A 473 11.94 -17.04 32.17
N LEU A 474 11.75 -15.75 31.85
CA LEU A 474 12.52 -14.64 32.39
C LEU A 474 11.80 -13.31 32.15
#